data_AF-A0ABD7QK63-F1
#
_entry.id   AF-A0ABD7QK63-F1
#
_cell.length_a   1.000
_cell.length_b   1.000
_cell.length_c   1.000
_cell.angle_alpha   90.00
_cell.angle_beta   90.00
_cell.angle_gamma   90.00
#
_symmetry.space_group_name_H-M   'P 1'
#
loop_
_entity.id
_entity.type
_entity.pdbx_description
1 polymer ?
#
loop_
_entity_poly.entity_id
_entity_poly.type
_entity_poly.pdbx_seq_one_letter_code
_entity_poly.pdbx_strand_id
1 'polypeptide(L)'
;MPASGQTKSRKIFIGDIHGQYGKLSALLAHLRSREDLDRSLLIFVGDLIDNQPGSHIDHPSVLEQVRGEVAEGRAICLMGNHEFNAVGWLMRHPQTAQPLRPHTANNRRQHQAFLNDVTEDSTQHLLWVEWFKTLPLFVDFGDIRAVHACWDESAIARLRPWLDEENRLKPESWVHAFDKQHVLFRLLETILKGPELALPTGYSFEDKTGIERRHIRIRWWLNEATTYRQIAQVQPEMVSSIPDMALEKSAYVLPEVPVVVGHYTLSGEPAALSERVVCVDYNAAKANHPLRAWIYDAGQTEVTNGRFVSV
;
A
#
# COMPACT_ATOMS: atom_id res chain seq x y z
N MET A 1 6.71 -1.69 -28.51
CA MET A 1 5.39 -1.41 -29.13
C MET A 1 4.46 -2.56 -28.76
N PRO A 2 3.57 -2.42 -27.76
CA PRO A 2 2.59 -3.47 -27.51
C PRO A 2 1.56 -3.47 -28.64
N ALA A 3 1.26 -4.66 -29.16
CA ALA A 3 0.36 -4.91 -30.26
C ALA A 3 -1.12 -4.86 -29.82
N SER A 4 -1.97 -4.37 -30.74
CA SER A 4 -3.44 -4.24 -30.67
C SER A 4 -4.00 -3.24 -29.66
N GLY A 5 -4.38 -2.06 -30.18
CA GLY A 5 -4.97 -0.94 -29.45
C GLY A 5 -6.45 -1.11 -29.12
N GLN A 6 -6.79 -2.07 -28.27
CA GLN A 6 -8.00 -1.94 -27.46
C GLN A 6 -7.63 -1.17 -26.19
N THR A 7 -8.25 -0.01 -25.98
CA THR A 7 -8.13 0.72 -24.72
C THR A 7 -8.73 -0.16 -23.62
N LYS A 8 -7.89 -0.54 -22.64
CA LYS A 8 -8.35 -1.28 -21.45
C LYS A 8 -9.30 -0.39 -20.66
N SER A 9 -10.59 -0.58 -20.89
CA SER A 9 -11.65 0.25 -20.32
C SER A 9 -11.98 -0.14 -18.87
N ARG A 10 -11.62 -1.35 -18.45
CA ARG A 10 -11.86 -1.86 -17.10
C ARG A 10 -10.57 -1.94 -16.29
N LYS A 11 -10.64 -1.60 -15.01
CA LYS A 11 -9.51 -1.65 -14.08
C LYS A 11 -9.91 -2.47 -12.86
N ILE A 12 -9.06 -3.39 -12.44
CA ILE A 12 -9.30 -4.30 -11.33
C ILE A 12 -8.17 -4.12 -10.32
N PHE A 13 -8.50 -3.58 -9.15
CA PHE A 13 -7.54 -3.26 -8.11
C PHE A 13 -7.51 -4.38 -7.08
N ILE A 14 -6.32 -4.91 -6.77
CA ILE A 14 -6.10 -6.03 -5.86
C ILE A 14 -5.30 -5.51 -4.66
N GLY A 15 -5.82 -5.72 -3.45
CA GLY A 15 -5.20 -5.25 -2.22
C GLY A 15 -4.00 -6.08 -1.76
N ASP A 16 -3.56 -5.78 -0.55
CA ASP A 16 -2.36 -6.33 0.09
C ASP A 16 -2.39 -7.87 0.15
N ILE A 17 -1.33 -8.51 -0.37
CA ILE A 17 -1.30 -9.96 -0.62
C ILE A 17 -0.48 -10.68 0.45
N HIS A 18 0.63 -10.12 0.91
CA HIS A 18 1.43 -10.66 2.01
C HIS A 18 1.74 -12.17 1.89
N GLY A 19 2.29 -12.56 0.74
CA GLY A 19 2.68 -13.95 0.47
C GLY A 19 1.52 -14.94 0.35
N GLN A 20 0.25 -14.52 0.37
CA GLN A 20 -0.92 -15.41 0.31
C GLN A 20 -1.18 -15.94 -1.11
N TYR A 21 -0.24 -16.71 -1.68
CA TYR A 21 -0.31 -17.21 -3.05
C TYR A 21 -1.60 -17.98 -3.35
N GLY A 22 -2.06 -18.84 -2.45
CA GLY A 22 -3.30 -19.59 -2.63
C GLY A 22 -4.52 -18.68 -2.83
N LYS A 23 -4.60 -17.57 -2.07
CA LYS A 23 -5.68 -16.59 -2.19
C LYS A 23 -5.58 -15.79 -3.48
N LEU A 24 -4.36 -15.39 -3.85
CA LEU A 24 -4.09 -14.72 -5.13
C LEU A 24 -4.51 -15.60 -6.31
N SER A 25 -4.08 -16.86 -6.33
CA SER A 25 -4.40 -17.81 -7.38
C SER A 25 -5.91 -18.04 -7.52
N ALA A 26 -6.61 -18.22 -6.39
CA ALA A 26 -8.06 -18.36 -6.36
C ALA A 26 -8.78 -17.11 -6.90
N LEU A 27 -8.36 -15.91 -6.48
CA LEU A 27 -8.92 -14.65 -6.95
C LEU A 27 -8.70 -14.46 -8.46
N LEU A 28 -7.48 -14.67 -8.96
CA LEU A 28 -7.19 -14.55 -10.39
C LEU A 28 -7.95 -15.59 -11.22
N ALA A 29 -8.09 -16.82 -10.75
CA ALA A 29 -8.89 -17.85 -11.42
C ALA A 29 -10.37 -17.45 -11.48
N HIS A 30 -10.92 -16.93 -10.38
CA HIS A 30 -12.29 -16.42 -10.35
C HIS A 30 -12.49 -15.26 -11.33
N LEU A 31 -11.60 -14.27 -11.33
CA LEU A 31 -11.64 -13.14 -12.26
C LEU A 31 -11.56 -13.62 -13.71
N ARG A 32 -10.67 -14.54 -14.06
CA ARG A 32 -10.58 -15.14 -15.41
C ARG A 32 -11.88 -15.84 -15.84
N SER A 33 -12.64 -16.40 -14.88
CA SER A 33 -13.88 -17.12 -15.18
C SER A 33 -15.11 -16.22 -15.33
N ARG A 34 -15.07 -14.99 -14.80
CA ARG A 34 -16.23 -14.09 -14.72
C ARG A 34 -16.05 -12.78 -15.49
N GLU A 35 -14.81 -12.38 -15.72
CA GLU A 35 -14.45 -11.09 -16.30
C GLU A 35 -13.68 -11.26 -17.60
N ASP A 36 -13.87 -10.31 -18.51
CA ASP A 36 -13.06 -10.19 -19.71
C ASP A 36 -11.71 -9.54 -19.34
N LEU A 37 -10.71 -10.37 -19.05
CA LEU A 37 -9.38 -9.90 -18.67
C LEU A 37 -8.58 -9.32 -19.84
N ASP A 38 -8.94 -9.64 -21.09
CA ASP A 38 -8.27 -9.05 -22.26
C ASP A 38 -8.59 -7.55 -22.36
N ARG A 39 -9.78 -7.16 -21.92
CA ARG A 39 -10.23 -5.75 -21.83
C ARG A 39 -9.95 -5.09 -20.48
N SER A 40 -9.33 -5.81 -19.54
CA SER A 40 -9.06 -5.33 -18.18
C SER A 40 -7.58 -5.08 -17.94
N LEU A 41 -7.29 -4.12 -17.06
CA LEU A 41 -5.97 -3.93 -16.47
C LEU A 41 -6.02 -4.34 -15.01
N LEU A 42 -5.09 -5.19 -14.56
CA LEU A 42 -4.92 -5.49 -13.14
C LEU A 42 -4.03 -4.42 -12.48
N ILE A 43 -4.36 -4.01 -11.27
CA ILE A 43 -3.57 -3.06 -10.48
C ILE A 43 -3.36 -3.67 -9.10
N PHE A 44 -2.13 -4.11 -8.81
CA PHE A 44 -1.74 -4.55 -7.47
C PHE A 44 -1.35 -3.33 -6.64
N VAL A 45 -1.99 -3.13 -5.49
CA VAL A 45 -1.86 -1.91 -4.67
C VAL A 45 -0.74 -2.02 -3.62
N GLY A 46 0.30 -2.81 -3.92
CA GLY A 46 1.48 -2.99 -3.06
C GLY A 46 1.32 -4.08 -2.00
N ASP A 47 2.33 -4.18 -1.12
CA ASP A 47 2.40 -5.11 0.01
C ASP A 47 2.18 -6.57 -0.43
N LEU A 48 3.03 -6.98 -1.37
CA LEU A 48 3.12 -8.35 -1.86
C LEU A 48 3.85 -9.25 -0.84
N ILE A 49 4.82 -8.66 -0.13
CA ILE A 49 5.69 -9.37 0.80
C ILE A 49 5.39 -9.08 2.26
N ASP A 50 6.10 -9.82 3.11
CA ASP A 50 6.00 -9.79 4.55
C ASP A 50 4.57 -10.10 5.05
N ASN A 51 4.41 -9.99 6.37
CA ASN A 51 3.20 -10.27 7.16
C ASN A 51 2.72 -11.74 7.14
N GLN A 52 2.72 -12.34 8.33
CA GLN A 52 2.17 -13.67 8.55
C GLN A 52 1.57 -13.71 9.97
N PRO A 53 0.24 -13.93 10.09
CA PRO A 53 -0.17 -14.95 11.06
C PRO A 53 -1.33 -15.86 10.58
N GLY A 54 -1.04 -17.17 10.54
CA GLY A 54 -2.04 -18.27 10.60
C GLY A 54 -2.28 -19.09 9.32
N SER A 55 -1.68 -18.75 8.18
CA SER A 55 -1.76 -19.49 6.92
C SER A 55 -0.38 -19.68 6.28
N HIS A 56 -0.27 -20.62 5.34
CA HIS A 56 0.94 -20.81 4.52
C HIS A 56 1.18 -19.55 3.67
N ILE A 57 2.41 -19.03 3.76
CA ILE A 57 2.90 -17.93 2.92
C ILE A 57 3.90 -18.50 1.91
N ASP A 58 3.90 -17.92 0.72
CA ASP A 58 4.84 -18.21 -0.36
C ASP A 58 5.08 -16.91 -1.14
N HIS A 59 6.06 -16.13 -0.67
CA HIS A 59 6.41 -14.87 -1.31
C HIS A 59 6.93 -15.06 -2.74
N PRO A 60 7.86 -16.00 -3.04
CA PRO A 60 8.33 -16.23 -4.40
C PRO A 60 7.21 -16.47 -5.40
N SER A 61 6.23 -17.34 -5.09
CA SER A 61 5.13 -17.61 -6.02
C SER A 61 4.21 -16.40 -6.26
N VAL A 62 3.96 -15.58 -5.24
CA VAL A 62 3.25 -14.29 -5.40
C VAL A 62 4.04 -13.37 -6.34
N LEU A 63 5.33 -13.22 -6.08
CA LEU A 63 6.20 -12.31 -6.83
C LEU A 63 6.36 -12.74 -8.29
N GLU A 64 6.51 -14.04 -8.55
CA GLU A 64 6.57 -14.60 -9.90
C GLU A 64 5.26 -14.38 -10.67
N GLN A 65 4.11 -14.65 -10.04
CA GLN A 65 2.81 -14.42 -10.66
C GLN A 65 2.60 -12.95 -11.00
N VAL A 66 2.82 -12.05 -10.03
CA VAL A 66 2.60 -10.60 -10.23
C VAL A 66 3.58 -10.04 -11.26
N ARG A 67 4.87 -10.38 -11.17
CA ARG A 67 5.87 -9.94 -12.15
C ARG A 67 5.55 -10.44 -13.55
N GLY A 68 5.06 -11.67 -13.70
CA GLY A 68 4.61 -12.22 -14.97
C GLY A 68 3.48 -11.39 -15.61
N GLU A 69 2.43 -11.08 -14.84
CA GLU A 69 1.33 -10.25 -15.30
C GLU A 69 1.79 -8.84 -15.72
N VAL A 70 2.76 -8.26 -14.99
CA VAL A 70 3.36 -6.96 -15.32
C VAL A 70 4.19 -7.05 -16.61
N ALA A 71 5.04 -8.07 -16.75
CA ALA A 71 5.90 -8.25 -17.92
C ALA A 71 5.09 -8.47 -19.21
N GLU A 72 3.91 -9.07 -19.11
CA GLU A 72 2.99 -9.28 -20.23
C GLU A 72 2.07 -8.07 -20.51
N GLY A 73 2.25 -6.96 -19.79
CA GLY A 73 1.45 -5.74 -19.96
C GLY A 73 -0.01 -5.89 -19.49
N ARG A 74 -0.31 -6.94 -18.72
CA ARG A 74 -1.64 -7.21 -18.14
C ARG A 74 -1.86 -6.54 -16.80
N ALA A 75 -0.79 -6.18 -16.10
CA ALA A 75 -0.86 -5.54 -14.79
C ALA A 75 0.07 -4.33 -14.64
N ILE A 76 -0.28 -3.47 -13.68
CA ILE A 76 0.63 -2.56 -13.00
C ILE A 76 0.71 -3.01 -11.54
N CYS A 77 1.91 -3.00 -10.96
CA CYS A 77 2.09 -3.23 -9.54
C CYS A 77 2.66 -1.96 -8.90
N LEU A 78 1.98 -1.42 -7.90
CA LEU A 78 2.47 -0.30 -7.12
C LEU A 78 3.43 -0.77 -6.05
N MET A 79 4.31 0.14 -5.61
CA MET A 79 5.17 -0.08 -4.45
C MET A 79 4.34 0.03 -3.17
N GLY A 80 4.33 -1.01 -2.36
CA GLY A 80 3.85 -0.94 -0.98
C GLY A 80 4.93 -0.52 0.00
N ASN A 81 4.55 -0.32 1.26
CA ASN A 81 5.53 -0.01 2.29
C ASN A 81 6.47 -1.17 2.61
N HIS A 82 6.06 -2.42 2.40
CA HIS A 82 6.90 -3.58 2.63
C HIS A 82 7.97 -3.75 1.54
N GLU A 83 7.63 -3.56 0.27
CA GLU A 83 8.62 -3.51 -0.82
C GLU A 83 9.61 -2.36 -0.62
N PHE A 84 9.12 -1.15 -0.29
CA PHE A 84 10.00 -0.01 0.02
C PHE A 84 10.97 -0.33 1.16
N ASN A 85 10.45 -0.90 2.25
CA ASN A 85 11.23 -1.28 3.41
C ASN A 85 12.27 -2.38 3.11
N ALA A 86 11.98 -3.31 2.20
CA ALA A 86 12.92 -4.34 1.75
C ALA A 86 14.09 -3.74 0.95
N VAL A 87 13.81 -2.74 0.11
CA VAL A 87 14.88 -1.97 -0.56
C VAL A 87 15.80 -1.30 0.47
N GLY A 88 15.22 -0.62 1.46
CA GLY A 88 16.00 0.00 2.54
C GLY A 88 16.78 -1.01 3.39
N TRP A 89 16.26 -2.23 3.54
CA TRP A 89 16.92 -3.31 4.28
C TRP A 89 18.21 -3.77 3.59
N LEU A 90 18.18 -3.91 2.26
CA LEU A 90 19.32 -4.35 1.46
C LEU A 90 20.30 -3.21 1.17
N MET A 91 19.81 -2.03 0.79
CA MET A 91 20.67 -0.93 0.37
C MET A 91 21.55 -0.42 1.51
N ARG A 92 22.77 0.02 1.16
CA ARG A 92 23.73 0.62 2.08
C ARG A 92 23.96 2.08 1.71
N HIS A 93 24.10 2.93 2.72
CA HIS A 93 24.46 4.33 2.54
C HIS A 93 25.90 4.42 1.98
N PRO A 94 26.14 5.18 0.90
CA PRO A 94 27.42 5.15 0.20
C PRO A 94 28.60 5.63 1.05
N GLN A 95 28.38 6.57 1.98
CA GLN A 95 29.44 7.10 2.84
C GLN A 95 29.65 6.33 4.15
N THR A 96 28.60 5.76 4.75
CA THR A 96 28.68 5.14 6.09
C THR A 96 28.65 3.62 6.05
N ALA A 97 28.35 3.03 4.89
CA ALA A 97 28.11 1.60 4.68
C ALA A 97 27.02 0.99 5.58
N GLN A 98 26.26 1.81 6.32
CA GLN A 98 25.14 1.37 7.14
C GLN A 98 23.91 1.07 6.27
N PRO A 99 23.04 0.13 6.67
CA PRO A 99 21.78 -0.09 5.97
C PRO A 99 20.91 1.17 6.00
N LEU A 100 20.23 1.47 4.88
CA LEU A 100 19.33 2.62 4.81
C LEU A 100 18.16 2.48 5.79
N ARG A 101 17.64 1.25 5.95
CA ARG A 101 16.71 0.87 7.01
C ARG A 101 17.46 0.12 8.11
N PRO A 102 17.51 0.64 9.35
CA PRO A 102 18.22 -0.02 10.45
C PRO A 102 17.71 -1.44 10.73
N HIS A 103 18.60 -2.41 10.93
CA HIS A 103 18.27 -3.80 11.24
C HIS A 103 17.92 -4.02 12.72
N THR A 104 17.05 -3.17 13.28
CA THR A 104 16.56 -3.34 14.66
C THR A 104 15.76 -4.64 14.81
N ALA A 105 15.63 -5.16 16.04
CA ALA A 105 14.83 -6.36 16.31
C ALA A 105 13.38 -6.23 15.78
N ASN A 106 12.79 -5.03 15.89
CA ASN A 106 11.46 -4.75 15.36
C ASN A 106 11.42 -4.82 13.82
N ASN A 107 12.36 -4.17 13.14
CA ASN A 107 12.40 -4.18 11.68
C ASN A 107 12.69 -5.59 11.13
N ARG A 108 13.59 -6.33 11.78
CA ARG A 108 13.87 -7.74 11.44
C ARG A 108 12.60 -8.58 11.59
N ARG A 109 11.91 -8.49 12.73
CA ARG A 109 10.66 -9.23 12.96
C ARG A 109 9.61 -8.99 11.87
N GLN A 110 9.47 -7.75 11.40
CA GLN A 110 8.55 -7.40 10.33
C GLN A 110 8.95 -8.00 8.98
N HIS A 111 10.25 -8.15 8.71
CA HIS A 111 10.79 -8.59 7.43
C HIS A 111 11.16 -10.09 7.38
N GLN A 112 11.17 -10.76 8.54
CA GLN A 112 11.72 -12.11 8.68
C GLN A 112 11.00 -13.14 7.81
N ALA A 113 9.69 -12.99 7.63
CA ALA A 113 8.89 -13.90 6.83
C ALA A 113 9.37 -13.95 5.37
N PHE A 114 9.60 -12.79 4.76
CA PHE A 114 10.17 -12.73 3.41
C PHE A 114 11.59 -13.29 3.36
N LEU A 115 12.45 -12.90 4.31
CA LEU A 115 13.83 -13.40 4.38
C LEU A 115 13.91 -14.92 4.54
N ASN A 116 12.93 -15.56 5.20
CA ASN A 116 12.87 -17.01 5.32
C ASN A 116 12.60 -17.68 3.97
N ASP A 117 11.75 -17.09 3.12
CA ASP A 117 11.40 -17.67 1.82
C ASP A 117 12.51 -17.48 0.79
N VAL A 118 13.21 -16.33 0.81
CA VAL A 118 14.22 -16.01 -0.22
C VAL A 118 15.67 -16.17 0.24
N THR A 119 15.90 -16.36 1.53
CA THR A 119 17.23 -16.32 2.19
C THR A 119 17.92 -14.96 2.06
N GLU A 120 18.28 -14.35 3.20
CA GLU A 120 18.98 -13.06 3.25
C GLU A 120 20.29 -13.09 2.42
N ASP A 121 20.54 -11.99 1.70
CA ASP A 121 21.66 -11.79 0.76
C ASP A 121 21.83 -12.83 -0.38
N SER A 122 20.85 -13.71 -0.59
CA SER A 122 20.87 -14.66 -1.72
C SER A 122 20.65 -13.95 -3.07
N THR A 123 21.01 -14.62 -4.17
CA THR A 123 20.68 -14.14 -5.52
C THR A 123 19.18 -13.87 -5.70
N GLN A 124 18.32 -14.68 -5.08
CA GLN A 124 16.87 -14.51 -5.16
C GLN A 124 16.42 -13.27 -4.39
N HIS A 125 16.97 -13.03 -3.19
CA HIS A 125 16.71 -11.82 -2.42
C HIS A 125 17.10 -10.56 -3.20
N LEU A 126 18.32 -10.54 -3.75
CA LEU A 126 18.81 -9.42 -4.58
C LEU A 126 17.92 -9.18 -5.80
N LEU A 127 17.52 -10.25 -6.49
CA LEU A 127 16.66 -10.17 -7.67
C LEU A 127 15.31 -9.50 -7.35
N TRP A 128 14.69 -9.86 -6.23
CA TRP A 128 13.39 -9.31 -5.87
C TRP A 128 13.49 -7.87 -5.41
N VAL A 129 14.52 -7.53 -4.64
CA VAL A 129 14.74 -6.15 -4.21
C VAL A 129 15.05 -5.22 -5.38
N GLU A 130 15.81 -5.69 -6.38
CA GLU A 130 16.02 -4.93 -7.61
C GLU A 130 14.73 -4.74 -8.40
N TRP A 131 13.84 -5.74 -8.44
CA TRP A 131 12.52 -5.56 -9.04
C TRP A 131 11.65 -4.56 -8.25
N PHE A 132 11.69 -4.57 -6.91
CA PHE A 132 10.94 -3.61 -6.09
C PHE A 132 11.31 -2.15 -6.41
N LYS A 133 12.58 -1.87 -6.70
CA LYS A 133 13.03 -0.52 -7.12
C LYS A 133 12.39 -0.03 -8.41
N THR A 134 11.82 -0.92 -9.22
CA THR A 134 11.14 -0.60 -10.49
C THR A 134 9.63 -0.36 -10.33
N LEU A 135 9.08 -0.48 -9.12
CA LEU A 135 7.65 -0.30 -8.91
C LEU A 135 7.27 1.20 -8.83
N PRO A 136 6.26 1.67 -9.58
CA PRO A 136 5.72 3.01 -9.44
C PRO A 136 5.10 3.23 -8.05
N LEU A 137 5.20 4.45 -7.52
CA LEU A 137 4.59 4.80 -6.23
C LEU A 137 3.07 5.00 -6.34
N PHE A 138 2.59 5.45 -7.50
CA PHE A 138 1.18 5.72 -7.76
C PHE A 138 0.89 5.70 -9.26
N VAL A 139 -0.40 5.60 -9.60
CA VAL A 139 -0.91 5.74 -10.98
C VAL A 139 -2.09 6.70 -11.02
N ASP A 140 -2.16 7.48 -12.10
CA ASP A 140 -3.28 8.35 -12.43
C ASP A 140 -3.77 8.02 -13.84
N PHE A 141 -5.01 7.54 -13.96
CA PHE A 141 -5.65 7.26 -15.24
C PHE A 141 -6.58 8.40 -15.70
N GLY A 142 -6.58 9.53 -14.99
CA GLY A 142 -7.45 10.68 -15.21
C GLY A 142 -8.81 10.52 -14.53
N ASP A 143 -9.47 9.37 -14.74
CA ASP A 143 -10.79 9.08 -14.18
C ASP A 143 -10.76 8.29 -12.86
N ILE A 144 -9.62 7.65 -12.57
CA ILE A 144 -9.35 6.96 -11.31
C ILE A 144 -7.86 6.91 -11.03
N ARG A 145 -7.51 6.86 -9.74
CA ARG A 145 -6.14 6.85 -9.23
C ARG A 145 -5.92 5.72 -8.26
N ALA A 146 -4.66 5.33 -8.10
CA ALA A 146 -4.27 4.41 -7.04
C ALA A 146 -2.90 4.72 -6.47
N VAL A 147 -2.77 4.50 -5.17
CA VAL A 147 -1.58 4.68 -4.35
C VAL A 147 -1.69 3.75 -3.15
N HIS A 148 -0.58 3.28 -2.59
CA HIS A 148 -0.67 2.27 -1.54
C HIS A 148 -1.42 2.73 -0.29
N ALA A 149 -1.16 3.94 0.26
CA ALA A 149 -1.81 4.37 1.50
C ALA A 149 -2.56 5.70 1.45
N CYS A 150 -2.00 6.75 0.84
CA CYS A 150 -2.65 8.07 0.85
C CYS A 150 -2.42 8.83 -0.45
N TRP A 151 -3.50 9.32 -1.04
CA TRP A 151 -3.43 10.26 -2.15
C TRP A 151 -3.50 11.69 -1.61
N ASP A 152 -2.33 12.27 -1.40
CA ASP A 152 -2.18 13.68 -1.03
C ASP A 152 -1.60 14.43 -2.24
N GLU A 153 -2.41 15.30 -2.84
CA GLU A 153 -2.03 16.05 -4.05
C GLU A 153 -0.78 16.91 -3.85
N SER A 154 -0.65 17.55 -2.68
CA SER A 154 0.52 18.36 -2.37
C SER A 154 1.77 17.50 -2.24
N ALA A 155 1.66 16.35 -1.59
CA ALA A 155 2.75 15.41 -1.43
C ALA A 155 3.19 14.82 -2.78
N ILE A 156 2.24 14.38 -3.61
CA ILE A 156 2.48 13.84 -4.94
C ILE A 156 3.15 14.88 -5.85
N ALA A 157 2.68 16.13 -5.85
CA ALA A 157 3.30 17.21 -6.61
C ALA A 157 4.76 17.45 -6.18
N ARG A 158 5.02 17.40 -4.87
CA ARG A 158 6.38 17.59 -4.30
C ARG A 158 7.29 16.37 -4.45
N LEU A 159 6.72 15.18 -4.73
CA LEU A 159 7.50 13.98 -5.04
C LEU A 159 8.10 14.03 -6.45
N ARG A 160 7.45 14.71 -7.41
CA ARG A 160 7.84 14.74 -8.84
C ARG A 160 9.35 14.91 -9.11
N PRO A 161 10.10 15.80 -8.43
CA PRO A 161 11.54 15.95 -8.68
C PRO A 161 12.36 14.68 -8.42
N TRP A 162 11.89 13.82 -7.53
CA TRP A 162 12.54 12.59 -7.06
C TRP A 162 12.15 11.35 -7.85
N LEU A 163 11.19 11.49 -8.78
CA LEU A 163 10.60 10.39 -9.55
C LEU A 163 10.94 10.47 -11.04
N ASP A 164 11.05 9.32 -11.69
CA ASP A 164 11.07 9.22 -13.14
C ASP A 164 9.68 9.43 -13.77
N GLU A 165 9.61 9.32 -15.10
CA GLU A 165 8.38 9.54 -15.87
C GLU A 165 7.30 8.47 -15.57
N GLU A 166 7.71 7.29 -15.09
CA GLU A 166 6.82 6.23 -14.65
C GLU A 166 6.43 6.33 -13.16
N ASN A 167 6.74 7.43 -12.47
CA ASN A 167 6.49 7.63 -11.04
C ASN A 167 7.26 6.68 -10.11
N ARG A 168 8.43 6.18 -10.52
CA ARG A 168 9.33 5.35 -9.69
C ARG A 168 10.39 6.23 -9.04
N LEU A 169 10.92 5.82 -7.89
CA LEU A 169 12.03 6.53 -7.24
C LEU A 169 13.30 6.43 -8.10
N LYS A 170 13.89 7.59 -8.43
CA LYS A 170 15.18 7.63 -9.12
C LYS A 170 16.29 7.01 -8.28
N PRO A 171 17.33 6.41 -8.89
CA PRO A 171 18.46 5.81 -8.17
C PRO A 171 19.10 6.72 -7.12
N GLU A 172 19.27 8.01 -7.43
CA GLU A 172 19.87 9.02 -6.55
C GLU A 172 18.97 9.42 -5.36
N SER A 173 17.68 9.11 -5.41
CA SER A 173 16.70 9.51 -4.39
C SER A 173 16.69 8.57 -3.18
N TRP A 174 17.22 7.35 -3.30
CA TRP A 174 17.08 6.29 -2.28
C TRP A 174 17.70 6.66 -0.94
N VAL A 175 18.86 7.33 -0.91
CA VAL A 175 19.47 7.77 0.37
C VAL A 175 18.55 8.78 1.08
N HIS A 176 18.04 9.75 0.34
CA HIS A 176 17.12 10.77 0.85
C HIS A 176 15.75 10.21 1.26
N ALA A 177 15.33 9.09 0.67
CA ALA A 177 14.09 8.41 0.98
C ALA A 177 14.08 7.81 2.40
N PHE A 178 15.25 7.51 2.96
CA PHE A 178 15.42 6.96 4.31
C PHE A 178 15.99 7.97 5.33
N ASP A 179 16.26 9.20 4.92
CA ASP A 179 16.73 10.27 5.80
C ASP A 179 15.56 11.02 6.45
N LYS A 180 15.34 10.81 7.74
CA LYS A 180 14.27 11.44 8.54
C LYS A 180 14.31 12.97 8.54
N GLN A 181 15.46 13.58 8.27
CA GLN A 181 15.60 15.04 8.20
C GLN A 181 15.24 15.58 6.81
N HIS A 182 15.24 14.72 5.79
CA HIS A 182 14.98 15.10 4.43
C HIS A 182 13.47 15.15 4.12
N VAL A 183 13.07 16.04 3.22
CA VAL A 183 11.66 16.22 2.85
C VAL A 183 11.06 14.96 2.21
N LEU A 184 11.85 14.26 1.38
CA LEU A 184 11.43 13.05 0.67
C LEU A 184 10.95 11.95 1.62
N PHE A 185 11.64 11.74 2.75
CA PHE A 185 11.23 10.77 3.76
C PHE A 185 9.79 11.01 4.21
N ARG A 186 9.45 12.25 4.60
CA ARG A 186 8.08 12.58 5.05
C ARG A 186 7.04 12.42 3.96
N LEU A 187 7.38 12.75 2.71
CA LEU A 187 6.48 12.57 1.58
C LEU A 187 6.15 11.09 1.35
N LEU A 188 7.17 10.23 1.40
CA LEU A 188 7.02 8.77 1.25
C LEU A 188 6.28 8.15 2.44
N GLU A 189 6.55 8.58 3.68
CA GLU A 189 5.78 8.14 4.85
C GLU A 189 4.29 8.45 4.65
N THR A 190 3.92 9.63 4.15
CA THR A 190 2.52 9.96 3.87
C THR A 190 1.91 9.02 2.83
N ILE A 191 2.51 8.89 1.64
CA ILE A 191 1.86 8.18 0.53
C ILE A 191 1.93 6.66 0.66
N LEU A 192 2.96 6.10 1.33
CA LEU A 192 3.13 4.67 1.53
C LEU A 192 2.63 4.19 2.89
N LYS A 193 2.51 5.04 3.92
CA LYS A 193 2.11 4.59 5.27
C LYS A 193 0.91 5.34 5.84
N GLY A 194 0.38 6.31 5.10
CA GLY A 194 -0.72 7.15 5.53
C GLY A 194 -0.25 8.25 6.49
N PRO A 195 -0.98 9.36 6.54
CA PRO A 195 -0.67 10.46 7.45
C PRO A 195 -0.84 10.05 8.92
N GLU A 196 0.05 10.58 9.76
CA GLU A 196 -0.02 10.46 11.22
C GLU A 196 -0.18 11.83 11.87
N LEU A 197 -0.93 11.87 12.97
CA LEU A 197 -1.19 13.04 13.79
C LEU A 197 -0.69 12.79 15.21
N ALA A 198 0.07 13.73 15.76
CA ALA A 198 0.50 13.68 17.15
C ALA A 198 -0.70 13.82 18.09
N LEU A 199 -0.79 12.96 19.08
CA LEU A 199 -1.79 13.06 20.14
C LEU A 199 -1.49 14.26 21.06
N PRO A 200 -2.53 14.86 21.68
CA PRO A 200 -2.33 15.90 22.69
C PRO A 200 -1.44 15.40 23.84
N THR A 201 -0.74 16.33 24.49
CA THR A 201 0.12 16.01 25.63
C THR A 201 -0.65 15.23 26.70
N GLY A 202 -0.08 14.12 27.15
CA GLY A 202 -0.69 13.23 28.16
C GLY A 202 -1.46 12.04 27.60
N TYR A 203 -1.64 11.95 26.28
CA TYR A 203 -2.33 10.83 25.64
C TYR A 203 -1.36 9.91 24.89
N SER A 204 -1.59 8.60 25.01
CA SER A 204 -0.93 7.54 24.26
C SER A 204 -1.82 6.30 24.20
N PHE A 205 -1.46 5.35 23.34
CA PHE A 205 -2.09 4.04 23.25
C PHE A 205 -1.04 2.98 22.92
N GLU A 206 -1.30 1.71 23.21
CA GLU A 206 -0.42 0.62 22.80
C GLU A 206 -0.82 0.09 21.42
N ASP A 207 0.17 -0.15 20.56
CA ASP A 207 -0.09 -0.86 19.30
C ASP A 207 -0.20 -2.38 19.50
N LYS A 208 -0.48 -3.11 18.40
CA LYS A 208 -0.61 -4.59 18.40
C LYS A 208 0.63 -5.34 18.87
N THR A 209 1.76 -4.64 19.03
CA THR A 209 3.04 -5.18 19.50
C THR A 209 3.39 -4.72 20.92
N GLY A 210 2.49 -4.02 21.60
CA GLY A 210 2.69 -3.47 22.95
C GLY A 210 3.57 -2.23 22.99
N ILE A 211 3.81 -1.57 21.85
CA ILE A 211 4.61 -0.34 21.81
C ILE A 211 3.70 0.85 22.08
N GLU A 212 4.08 1.67 23.08
CA GLU A 212 3.41 2.95 23.35
C GLU A 212 3.56 3.89 22.14
N ARG A 213 2.43 4.38 21.63
CA ARG A 213 2.31 5.32 20.52
C ARG A 213 1.73 6.64 20.99
N ARG A 214 2.38 7.72 20.54
CA ARG A 214 1.94 9.11 20.73
C ARG A 214 1.47 9.77 19.44
N HIS A 215 1.46 9.01 18.35
CA HIS A 215 0.96 9.43 17.05
C HIS A 215 -0.09 8.42 16.62
N ILE A 216 -1.21 8.92 16.10
CA ILE A 216 -2.27 8.12 15.51
C ILE A 216 -2.18 8.24 13.99
N ARG A 217 -2.36 7.12 13.28
CA ARG A 217 -2.73 7.21 11.88
C ARG A 217 -4.14 7.78 11.78
N ILE A 218 -4.38 8.61 10.78
CA ILE A 218 -5.69 9.25 10.60
C ILE A 218 -6.43 8.69 9.38
N ARG A 219 -7.76 8.71 9.47
CA ARG A 219 -8.69 8.42 8.37
C ARG A 219 -8.81 9.66 7.49
N TRP A 220 -7.79 9.92 6.68
CA TRP A 220 -7.67 11.12 5.83
C TRP A 220 -8.82 11.28 4.81
N TRP A 221 -9.60 10.23 4.60
CA TRP A 221 -10.82 10.24 3.78
C TRP A 221 -12.08 10.73 4.52
N LEU A 222 -12.03 10.96 5.84
CA LEU A 222 -13.13 11.48 6.64
C LEU A 222 -12.97 12.99 6.87
N ASN A 223 -13.81 13.80 6.23
CA ASN A 223 -13.74 15.26 6.32
C ASN A 223 -14.61 15.81 7.47
N GLU A 224 -15.63 15.07 7.87
CA GLU A 224 -16.56 15.40 8.95
C GLU A 224 -16.01 15.12 10.34
N ALA A 225 -14.83 14.52 10.45
CA ALA A 225 -14.19 14.26 11.74
C ALA A 225 -13.81 15.59 12.42
N THR A 226 -14.36 15.80 13.60
CA THR A 226 -14.14 17.01 14.43
C THR A 226 -13.26 16.74 15.64
N THR A 227 -13.02 15.47 15.99
CA THR A 227 -12.22 15.08 17.16
C THR A 227 -11.13 14.05 16.84
N TYR A 228 -10.10 13.99 17.70
CA TYR A 228 -9.03 12.99 17.60
C TYR A 228 -9.59 11.57 17.57
N ARG A 229 -10.59 11.25 18.40
CA ARG A 229 -11.23 9.93 18.44
C ARG A 229 -11.92 9.57 17.12
N GLN A 230 -12.60 10.53 16.49
CA GLN A 230 -13.31 10.31 15.23
C GLN A 230 -12.34 10.04 14.07
N ILE A 231 -11.25 10.80 14.00
CA ILE A 231 -10.30 10.70 12.88
C ILE A 231 -9.30 9.55 13.03
N ALA A 232 -9.10 9.00 14.23
CA ALA A 232 -8.09 7.98 14.48
C ALA A 232 -8.39 6.64 13.80
N GLN A 233 -7.43 6.13 13.02
CA GLN A 233 -7.40 4.76 12.52
C GLN A 233 -6.57 3.88 13.47
N VAL A 234 -7.25 3.35 14.49
CA VAL A 234 -6.67 2.45 15.50
C VAL A 234 -7.50 1.18 15.64
N GLN A 235 -6.96 0.19 16.34
CA GLN A 235 -7.69 -1.03 16.69
C GLN A 235 -8.96 -0.70 17.48
N PRO A 236 -10.09 -1.40 17.27
CA PRO A 236 -11.35 -1.12 17.95
C PRO A 236 -11.23 -0.98 19.48
N GLU A 237 -10.43 -1.85 20.11
CA GLU A 237 -10.14 -1.85 21.53
C GLU A 237 -9.39 -0.60 22.02
N MET A 238 -8.62 0.06 21.15
CA MET A 238 -7.84 1.26 21.47
C MET A 238 -8.60 2.57 21.25
N VAL A 239 -9.79 2.52 20.64
CA VAL A 239 -10.59 3.73 20.35
C VAL A 239 -10.90 4.51 21.63
N SER A 240 -11.15 3.82 22.75
CA SER A 240 -11.43 4.44 24.05
C SER A 240 -10.25 5.26 24.59
N SER A 241 -9.01 4.84 24.29
CA SER A 241 -7.76 5.50 24.70
C SER A 241 -7.46 6.79 23.93
N ILE A 242 -8.10 7.02 22.78
CA ILE A 242 -7.91 8.23 21.99
C ILE A 242 -8.79 9.36 22.55
N PRO A 243 -8.26 10.57 22.79
CA PRO A 243 -9.05 11.67 23.34
C PRO A 243 -10.21 12.07 22.44
N ASP A 244 -11.36 12.39 23.04
CA ASP A 244 -12.46 13.06 22.34
C ASP A 244 -12.31 14.58 22.40
N MET A 245 -11.17 15.06 21.92
CA MET A 245 -10.81 16.47 21.90
C MET A 245 -10.93 17.03 20.49
N ALA A 246 -11.33 18.30 20.39
CA ALA A 246 -11.45 18.97 19.10
C ALA A 246 -10.11 18.95 18.33
N LEU A 247 -10.21 18.71 17.03
CA LEU A 247 -9.09 18.88 16.11
C LEU A 247 -8.92 20.36 15.80
N GLU A 248 -7.67 20.83 15.80
CA GLU A 248 -7.33 22.00 15.01
C GLU A 248 -7.61 21.61 13.54
N LYS A 249 -8.48 22.38 12.85
CA LYS A 249 -9.07 22.06 11.54
C LYS A 249 -8.26 21.06 10.71
N SER A 250 -8.89 19.95 10.33
CA SER A 250 -8.33 18.95 9.42
C SER A 250 -7.72 19.61 8.18
N ALA A 251 -6.43 19.37 7.96
CA ALA A 251 -5.67 19.94 6.86
C ALA A 251 -5.73 19.10 5.56
N TYR A 252 -6.49 18.00 5.55
CA TYR A 252 -6.49 17.07 4.43
C TYR A 252 -7.62 17.40 3.45
N VAL A 253 -7.22 17.73 2.23
CA VAL A 253 -8.14 17.98 1.13
C VAL A 253 -8.56 16.63 0.57
N LEU A 254 -9.88 16.38 0.54
CA LEU A 254 -10.42 15.17 -0.07
C LEU A 254 -10.09 15.14 -1.57
N PRO A 255 -9.80 13.96 -2.14
CA PRO A 255 -9.48 13.85 -3.55
C PRO A 255 -10.72 14.15 -4.41
N GLU A 256 -10.51 14.90 -5.50
CA GLU A 256 -11.57 15.22 -6.48
C GLU A 256 -11.86 14.05 -7.44
N VAL A 257 -10.89 13.17 -7.61
CA VAL A 257 -10.95 11.97 -8.47
C VAL A 257 -10.99 10.73 -7.57
N PRO A 258 -11.77 9.69 -7.91
CA PRO A 258 -11.74 8.40 -7.21
C PRO A 258 -10.32 7.86 -6.96
N VAL A 259 -10.06 7.39 -5.75
CA VAL A 259 -8.78 6.84 -5.32
C VAL A 259 -8.98 5.44 -4.72
N VAL A 260 -8.15 4.50 -5.16
CA VAL A 260 -8.03 3.16 -4.58
C VAL A 260 -6.75 3.05 -3.75
N VAL A 261 -6.88 2.53 -2.53
CA VAL A 261 -5.75 2.34 -1.58
C VAL A 261 -5.74 0.95 -0.94
N GLY A 262 -4.60 0.54 -0.38
CA GLY A 262 -4.40 -0.66 0.45
C GLY A 262 -4.17 -0.31 1.92
N HIS A 263 -3.27 -1.03 2.60
CA HIS A 263 -2.58 -0.67 3.86
C HIS A 263 -3.40 -0.57 5.17
N TYR A 264 -4.69 -0.29 5.13
CA TYR A 264 -5.49 0.00 6.35
C TYR A 264 -6.03 -1.21 7.08
N THR A 265 -5.83 -2.41 6.53
CA THR A 265 -6.09 -3.72 7.15
C THR A 265 -7.51 -3.82 7.71
N LEU A 266 -8.49 -3.48 6.87
CA LEU A 266 -9.90 -3.41 7.25
C LEU A 266 -10.47 -4.79 7.57
N SER A 267 -11.66 -4.81 8.17
CA SER A 267 -12.39 -6.02 8.54
C SER A 267 -13.88 -5.83 8.32
N GLY A 268 -14.59 -6.92 8.09
CA GLY A 268 -16.05 -6.90 7.86
C GLY A 268 -16.40 -6.90 6.37
N GLU A 269 -17.64 -6.51 6.08
CA GLU A 269 -18.14 -6.42 4.71
C GLU A 269 -17.49 -5.25 3.97
N PRO A 270 -16.97 -5.47 2.75
CA PRO A 270 -16.33 -4.42 1.99
C PRO A 270 -17.27 -3.27 1.63
N ALA A 271 -16.82 -2.05 1.91
CA ALA A 271 -17.52 -0.81 1.58
C ALA A 271 -16.53 0.29 1.17
N ALA A 272 -17.03 1.30 0.47
CA ALA A 272 -16.26 2.51 0.22
C ALA A 272 -15.97 3.23 1.55
N LEU A 273 -14.79 3.85 1.63
CA LEU A 273 -14.38 4.64 2.80
C LEU A 273 -14.99 6.05 2.78
N SER A 274 -15.25 6.58 1.58
CA SER A 274 -16.01 7.79 1.31
C SER A 274 -16.55 7.74 -0.12
N GLU A 275 -17.22 8.80 -0.61
CA GLU A 275 -17.67 8.88 -2.02
C GLU A 275 -16.51 8.77 -3.04
N ARG A 276 -15.28 9.08 -2.61
CA ARG A 276 -14.10 9.17 -3.49
C ARG A 276 -12.96 8.24 -3.11
N VAL A 277 -13.04 7.53 -2.00
CA VAL A 277 -11.95 6.65 -1.54
C VAL A 277 -12.47 5.25 -1.28
N VAL A 278 -11.81 4.26 -1.86
CA VAL A 278 -12.05 2.84 -1.59
C VAL A 278 -10.75 2.16 -1.17
N CYS A 279 -10.81 1.33 -0.13
CA CYS A 279 -9.68 0.51 0.28
C CYS A 279 -9.93 -0.94 -0.15
N VAL A 280 -8.89 -1.60 -0.64
CA VAL A 280 -8.90 -3.02 -1.06
C VAL A 280 -8.17 -3.95 -0.08
N ASP A 281 -7.57 -3.42 0.99
CA ASP A 281 -6.96 -4.22 2.05
C ASP A 281 -7.96 -4.58 3.16
N TYR A 282 -8.39 -5.85 3.16
CA TYR A 282 -9.25 -6.44 4.19
C TYR A 282 -8.53 -7.53 5.00
N ASN A 283 -7.22 -7.35 5.21
CA ASN A 283 -6.37 -8.22 6.03
C ASN A 283 -6.28 -9.65 5.51
N ALA A 284 -5.98 -9.81 4.21
CA ALA A 284 -5.85 -11.12 3.58
C ALA A 284 -4.78 -12.02 4.22
N ALA A 285 -3.82 -11.44 4.96
CA ALA A 285 -2.82 -12.17 5.73
C ALA A 285 -3.43 -13.03 6.86
N LYS A 286 -4.63 -12.70 7.37
CA LYS A 286 -5.34 -13.56 8.32
C LYS A 286 -6.00 -14.73 7.60
N ALA A 287 -5.86 -15.94 8.14
CA ALA A 287 -6.37 -17.18 7.53
C ALA A 287 -7.83 -17.07 7.01
N ASN A 288 -8.75 -16.55 7.83
CA ASN A 288 -10.18 -16.50 7.53
C ASN A 288 -10.64 -15.25 6.75
N HIS A 289 -9.71 -14.39 6.32
CA HIS A 289 -10.03 -13.17 5.58
C HIS A 289 -9.69 -13.37 4.10
N PRO A 290 -10.63 -13.19 3.16
CA PRO A 290 -10.34 -13.36 1.74
C PRO A 290 -9.48 -12.22 1.20
N LEU A 291 -8.72 -12.50 0.14
CA LEU A 291 -8.12 -11.45 -0.68
C LEU A 291 -9.23 -10.78 -1.49
N ARG A 292 -9.26 -9.45 -1.49
CA ARG A 292 -10.29 -8.66 -2.17
C ARG A 292 -9.74 -8.02 -3.44
N ALA A 293 -10.59 -7.95 -4.45
CA ALA A 293 -10.44 -7.04 -5.57
C ALA A 293 -11.59 -6.05 -5.62
N TRP A 294 -11.38 -4.92 -6.27
CA TRP A 294 -12.42 -3.95 -6.59
C TRP A 294 -12.36 -3.58 -8.06
N ILE A 295 -13.50 -3.65 -8.75
CA ILE A 295 -13.63 -3.45 -10.19
C ILE A 295 -14.20 -2.06 -10.45
N TYR A 296 -13.51 -1.35 -11.33
CA TYR A 296 -13.88 -0.05 -11.87
C TYR A 296 -14.14 -0.15 -13.37
N ASP A 297 -15.28 0.38 -13.79
CA ASP A 297 -15.62 0.60 -15.20
C ASP A 297 -15.41 2.09 -15.53
N ALA A 298 -14.77 2.39 -16.67
CA ALA A 298 -14.44 3.75 -17.07
C ALA A 298 -15.64 4.71 -17.06
N GLY A 299 -15.39 5.95 -16.63
CA GLY A 299 -16.40 7.02 -16.59
C GLY A 299 -17.24 7.08 -15.31
N GLN A 300 -16.97 6.24 -14.31
CA GLN A 300 -17.59 6.36 -12.99
C GLN A 300 -16.93 7.52 -12.20
N THR A 301 -17.74 8.40 -11.62
CA THR A 301 -17.24 9.56 -10.84
C THR A 301 -17.12 9.28 -9.35
N GLU A 302 -17.74 8.22 -8.86
CA GLU A 302 -17.78 7.82 -7.45
C GLU A 302 -17.35 6.36 -7.28
N VAL A 303 -16.64 6.06 -6.20
CA VAL A 303 -16.18 4.69 -5.92
C VAL A 303 -17.33 3.76 -5.48
N THR A 304 -18.45 4.32 -5.06
CA THR A 304 -19.67 3.59 -4.67
C THR A 304 -20.29 2.81 -5.84
N ASN A 305 -19.98 3.20 -7.09
CA ASN A 305 -20.46 2.54 -8.30
C ASN A 305 -19.59 1.36 -8.75
N GLY A 306 -18.40 1.18 -8.15
CA GLY A 306 -17.60 -0.01 -8.38
C GLY A 306 -18.07 -1.19 -7.54
N ARG A 307 -17.53 -2.38 -7.81
CA ARG A 307 -17.92 -3.60 -7.08
C ARG A 307 -16.74 -4.33 -6.50
N PHE A 308 -16.91 -4.84 -5.29
CA PHE A 308 -15.96 -5.76 -4.69
C PHE A 308 -16.13 -7.18 -5.25
N VAL A 309 -15.01 -7.88 -5.38
CA VAL A 309 -14.93 -9.30 -5.72
C VAL A 309 -14.10 -10.00 -4.65
N SER A 310 -14.56 -11.18 -4.25
CA SER A 310 -13.89 -12.03 -3.27
C SER A 310 -14.16 -13.50 -3.53
N VAL A 311 -13.21 -14.32 -3.14
CA VAL A 311 -13.25 -15.79 -3.25
C VAL A 311 -12.93 -16.40 -1.89
#